data_AF-A0A7V7SNY3-F1
#
_entry.id   AF-A0A7V7SNY3-F1
#
_cell.length_a   1.000
_cell.length_b   1.000
_cell.length_c   1.000
_cell.angle_alpha   90.00
_cell.angle_beta   90.00
_cell.angle_gamma   90.00
#
_symmetry.space_group_name_H-M   'P 1'
#
loop_
_entity.id
_entity.type
_entity.pdbx_description
1 polymer ?
#
loop_
_entity_poly.entity_id
_entity_poly.type
_entity_poly.pdbx_seq_one_letter_code
_entity_poly.pdbx_strand_id
1 'polypeptide(L)'
;MKLKAEKIMAWIANGLSILYVIIVIFGLFLLKSNTQEFQAMFDEITQQQGQTISTDMMYMSYIIQVVALVIVSIIAIIATLIMKANRVLAASLFIVVAIISLFVSNLVAMVLWLIVAIRLFTKKKNKNDGTRGQFTKENSWNPEEELKDKKNDPYIY
;
A
#
# COMPACT_ATOMS: atom_id res chain seq x y z
N MET A 1 5.32 16.58 -8.05
CA MET A 1 4.90 16.73 -6.63
C MET A 1 3.88 15.69 -6.11
N LYS A 2 3.24 14.84 -6.93
CA LYS A 2 2.11 13.96 -6.52
C LYS A 2 2.45 12.71 -5.66
N LEU A 3 3.71 12.22 -5.70
CA LEU A 3 4.19 11.12 -4.83
C LEU A 3 4.02 11.38 -3.33
N LYS A 4 3.98 12.65 -2.92
CA LYS A 4 3.82 13.03 -1.52
C LYS A 4 2.48 12.54 -0.96
N ALA A 5 1.37 12.74 -1.68
CA ALA A 5 0.05 12.34 -1.22
C ALA A 5 -0.10 10.81 -1.15
N GLU A 6 0.37 10.09 -2.17
CA GLU A 6 0.33 8.62 -2.21
C GLU A 6 1.14 7.99 -1.06
N LYS A 7 2.32 8.54 -0.80
CA LYS A 7 3.18 8.10 0.30
C LYS A 7 2.55 8.41 1.67
N ILE A 8 1.92 9.58 1.83
CA ILE A 8 1.22 9.94 3.08
C ILE A 8 0.06 8.96 3.33
N MET A 9 -0.76 8.65 2.32
CA MET A 9 -1.85 7.67 2.48
C MET A 9 -1.33 6.28 2.84
N ALA A 10 -0.24 5.83 2.22
CA ALA A 10 0.37 4.54 2.58
C ALA A 10 0.88 4.51 4.02
N TRP A 11 1.48 5.60 4.51
CA TRP A 11 1.88 5.71 5.92
C TRP A 11 0.68 5.78 6.87
N ILE A 12 -0.42 6.42 6.49
CA ILE A 12 -1.67 6.41 7.27
C ILE A 12 -2.19 4.97 7.38
N ALA A 13 -2.22 4.23 6.26
CA ALA A 13 -2.63 2.83 6.25
C ALA A 13 -1.76 1.97 7.18
N ASN A 14 -0.43 2.13 7.09
CA ASN A 14 0.50 1.40 7.97
C ASN A 14 0.34 1.80 9.44
N GLY A 15 0.17 3.08 9.73
CA GLY A 15 -0.04 3.57 11.09
C GLY A 15 -1.30 2.97 11.72
N LEU A 16 -2.37 2.86 10.93
CA LEU A 16 -3.61 2.25 11.38
C LEU A 16 -3.48 0.72 11.58
N SER A 17 -2.74 0.05 10.69
CA SER A 17 -2.39 -1.37 10.84
C SER A 17 -1.57 -1.62 12.11
N ILE A 18 -0.58 -0.77 12.39
CA ILE A 18 0.25 -0.86 13.60
C ILE A 18 -0.61 -0.65 14.85
N LEU A 19 -1.51 0.34 14.84
CA LEU A 19 -2.45 0.54 15.93
C LEU A 19 -3.31 -0.71 16.16
N TYR A 20 -3.82 -1.32 15.10
CA TYR A 20 -4.59 -2.55 15.20
C TYR A 20 -3.76 -3.72 15.75
N VAL A 21 -2.50 -3.88 15.31
CA VAL A 21 -1.56 -4.87 15.89
C VAL A 21 -1.40 -4.67 17.39
N ILE A 22 -1.21 -3.43 17.85
CA ILE A 22 -1.07 -3.12 19.28
C ILE A 22 -2.34 -3.52 20.05
N ILE A 23 -3.52 -3.20 19.52
CA ILE A 23 -4.82 -3.57 20.14
C ILE A 23 -4.95 -5.09 20.26
N VAL A 24 -4.62 -5.83 19.20
CA VAL A 24 -4.73 -7.30 19.18
C VAL A 24 -3.72 -7.96 20.14
N ILE A 25 -2.47 -7.46 20.17
CA ILE A 25 -1.47 -7.94 21.14
C ILE A 25 -1.90 -7.65 22.58
N PHE A 26 -2.50 -6.48 22.82
CA PHE A 26 -3.06 -6.16 24.13
C PHE A 26 -4.22 -7.10 24.50
N GLY A 27 -5.09 -7.43 23.55
CA GLY A 27 -6.13 -8.45 23.73
C GLY A 27 -5.57 -9.83 24.10
N LEU A 28 -4.49 -10.26 23.45
CA LEU A 28 -3.75 -11.48 23.82
C LEU A 28 -3.27 -11.46 25.28
N PHE A 29 -2.70 -10.32 25.71
CA PHE A 29 -2.22 -10.14 27.07
C PHE A 29 -3.36 -10.25 28.09
N LEU A 30 -4.51 -9.62 27.81
CA LEU A 30 -5.69 -9.71 28.67
C LEU A 30 -6.22 -11.14 28.76
N LEU A 31 -6.33 -11.84 27.63
CA LEU A 31 -6.79 -13.24 27.59
C LEU A 31 -5.89 -14.12 28.49
N LYS A 32 -4.57 -13.98 28.34
CA LYS A 32 -3.58 -14.70 29.16
C LYS A 32 -3.63 -14.33 30.64
N SER A 33 -4.08 -13.13 30.99
CA SER A 33 -4.16 -12.69 32.40
C SER A 33 -5.40 -13.22 33.13
N ASN A 34 -6.50 -13.47 32.42
CA ASN A 34 -7.78 -13.87 33.02
C ASN A 34 -8.17 -15.32 32.69
N THR A 35 -7.20 -16.24 32.68
CA THR A 35 -7.37 -17.58 32.08
C THR A 35 -8.48 -18.42 32.71
N GLN A 36 -8.67 -18.39 34.04
CA GLN A 36 -9.66 -19.23 34.71
C GLN A 36 -11.12 -18.79 34.45
N GLU A 37 -11.43 -17.51 34.65
CA GLU A 37 -12.77 -16.98 34.37
C GLU A 37 -13.09 -17.08 32.87
N PHE A 38 -12.10 -16.78 32.03
CA PHE A 38 -12.22 -16.92 30.58
C PHE A 38 -12.48 -18.37 30.17
N GLN A 39 -11.76 -19.34 30.74
CA GLN A 39 -11.97 -20.77 30.47
C GLN A 39 -13.39 -21.20 30.84
N ALA A 40 -13.87 -20.87 32.05
CA ALA A 40 -15.21 -21.23 32.49
C ALA A 40 -16.30 -20.67 31.55
N MET A 41 -16.20 -19.39 31.16
CA MET A 41 -17.14 -18.79 30.22
C MET A 41 -17.04 -19.40 28.81
N PHE A 42 -15.83 -19.67 28.32
CA PHE A 42 -15.63 -20.23 26.98
C PHE A 42 -16.17 -21.66 26.89
N ASP A 43 -15.97 -22.46 27.93
CA ASP A 43 -16.49 -23.82 28.02
C ASP A 43 -18.02 -23.83 28.06
N GLU A 44 -18.65 -22.90 28.80
CA GLU A 44 -20.11 -22.76 28.81
C GLU A 44 -20.65 -22.42 27.41
N ILE A 45 -20.05 -21.45 26.73
CA ILE A 45 -20.47 -21.02 25.38
C ILE A 45 -20.32 -22.15 24.37
N THR A 46 -19.20 -22.86 24.38
CA THR A 46 -18.95 -23.95 23.43
C THR A 46 -19.86 -25.15 23.68
N GLN A 47 -20.10 -25.50 24.95
CA GLN A 47 -21.08 -26.55 25.30
C GLN A 47 -22.50 -26.20 24.85
N GLN A 48 -22.94 -24.95 25.03
CA GLN A 48 -24.25 -24.50 24.53
C GLN A 48 -24.38 -24.61 23.00
N GLN A 49 -23.26 -24.50 22.27
CA GLN A 49 -23.21 -24.66 20.82
C GLN A 49 -23.02 -26.13 20.38
N GLY A 50 -22.99 -27.08 21.32
CA GLY A 50 -22.72 -28.49 21.04
C GLY A 50 -21.30 -28.74 20.54
N GLN A 51 -20.37 -27.84 20.83
CA GLN A 51 -18.97 -27.92 20.44
C GLN A 51 -18.08 -28.14 21.66
N THR A 52 -16.99 -28.87 21.48
CA THR A 52 -15.94 -29.02 22.49
C THR A 52 -14.64 -28.48 21.89
N ILE A 53 -14.43 -27.17 22.02
CA ILE A 53 -13.20 -26.51 21.58
C ILE A 53 -12.36 -26.25 22.82
N SER A 54 -11.11 -26.72 22.83
CA SER A 54 -10.18 -26.39 23.91
C SER A 54 -9.77 -24.92 23.84
N THR A 55 -9.71 -24.24 24.99
CA THR A 55 -9.15 -22.89 25.06
C THR A 55 -7.74 -22.82 24.50
N ASP A 56 -6.92 -23.87 24.66
CA ASP A 56 -5.54 -23.88 24.15
C ASP A 56 -5.51 -23.81 22.61
N MET A 57 -6.46 -24.48 21.95
CA MET A 57 -6.62 -24.37 20.49
C MET A 57 -7.05 -22.96 20.08
N MET A 58 -7.93 -22.33 20.85
CA MET A 58 -8.31 -20.93 20.62
C MET A 58 -7.11 -19.99 20.81
N TYR A 59 -6.36 -20.13 21.90
CA TYR A 59 -5.14 -19.34 22.16
C TYR A 59 -4.13 -19.48 21.02
N MET A 60 -3.85 -20.72 20.60
CA MET A 60 -2.91 -20.98 19.50
C MET A 60 -3.38 -20.39 18.18
N SER A 61 -4.67 -20.52 17.83
CA SER A 61 -5.20 -19.92 16.59
C SER A 61 -5.11 -18.40 16.62
N TYR A 62 -5.37 -17.78 17.78
CA TYR A 62 -5.22 -16.34 17.96
C TYR A 62 -3.76 -15.88 17.84
N ILE A 63 -2.79 -16.61 18.42
CA ILE A 63 -1.35 -16.33 18.25
C ILE A 63 -0.95 -16.41 16.77
N ILE A 64 -1.37 -17.45 16.05
CA ILE A 64 -1.08 -17.60 14.61
C ILE A 64 -1.63 -16.40 13.83
N GLN A 65 -2.85 -15.95 14.14
CA GLN A 65 -3.45 -14.77 13.53
C GLN A 65 -2.62 -13.50 13.80
N VAL A 66 -2.14 -13.30 15.02
CA VAL A 66 -1.28 -12.14 15.37
C VAL A 66 0.04 -12.17 14.61
N VAL A 67 0.69 -13.32 14.53
CA VAL A 67 1.95 -13.47 13.79
C VAL A 67 1.74 -13.17 12.30
N ALA A 68 0.67 -13.71 11.70
CA ALA A 68 0.31 -13.42 10.32
C ALA A 68 0.05 -11.92 10.10
N LEU A 69 -0.68 -11.27 11.02
CA LEU A 69 -0.96 -9.83 10.96
C LEU A 69 0.32 -8.97 11.01
N VAL A 70 1.29 -9.35 11.84
CA VAL A 70 2.60 -8.67 11.94
C VAL A 70 3.36 -8.81 10.62
N ILE A 71 3.43 -10.03 10.05
CA ILE A 71 4.09 -10.28 8.76
C ILE A 71 3.46 -9.44 7.65
N VAL A 72 2.13 -9.42 7.57
CA VAL A 72 1.37 -8.62 6.59
C VAL A 72 1.70 -7.13 6.74
N SER A 73 1.74 -6.63 7.97
CA SER A 73 2.08 -5.23 8.27
C SER A 73 3.51 -4.88 7.82
N ILE A 74 4.47 -5.79 8.03
CA ILE A 74 5.86 -5.61 7.59
C ILE A 74 5.94 -5.55 6.06
N ILE A 75 5.26 -6.45 5.35
CA ILE A 75 5.23 -6.44 3.88
C ILE A 75 4.64 -5.12 3.37
N ALA A 76 3.61 -4.59 4.01
CA ALA A 76 3.02 -3.30 3.64
C ALA A 76 3.98 -2.11 3.85
N ILE A 77 4.76 -2.14 4.94
CA ILE A 77 5.83 -1.16 5.17
C ILE A 77 6.88 -1.26 4.07
N ILE A 78 7.33 -2.48 3.71
CA ILE A 78 8.27 -2.70 2.61
C ILE A 78 7.70 -2.14 1.29
N ALA A 79 6.43 -2.43 0.97
CA ALA A 79 5.74 -1.89 -0.20
C ALA A 79 5.76 -0.35 -0.22
N THR A 80 5.56 0.26 0.95
CA THR A 80 5.60 1.71 1.13
C THR A 80 7.00 2.29 0.89
N LEU A 81 8.05 1.58 1.32
CA LEU A 81 9.44 2.01 1.13
C LEU A 81 9.87 1.89 -0.34
N ILE A 82 9.52 0.81 -1.02
CA ILE A 82 9.93 0.55 -2.40
C ILE A 82 9.11 1.32 -3.45
N MET A 83 8.00 1.98 -3.07
CA MET A 83 7.12 2.67 -4.02
C MET A 83 7.81 3.77 -4.83
N LYS A 84 8.90 4.35 -4.30
CA LYS A 84 9.71 5.35 -5.01
C LYS A 84 10.56 4.72 -6.12
N ALA A 85 11.06 3.51 -5.88
CA ALA A 85 11.93 2.78 -6.79
C ALA A 85 11.13 2.06 -7.88
N ASN A 86 10.13 1.28 -7.48
CA ASN A 86 9.28 0.54 -8.40
C ASN A 86 7.81 0.61 -7.98
N ARG A 87 7.08 1.50 -8.65
CA ARG A 87 5.67 1.76 -8.38
C ARG A 87 4.76 0.57 -8.71
N VAL A 88 5.03 -0.16 -9.78
CA VAL A 88 4.22 -1.32 -10.18
C VAL A 88 4.39 -2.45 -9.17
N LEU A 89 5.64 -2.73 -8.77
CA LEU A 89 5.93 -3.73 -7.74
C LEU A 89 5.27 -3.38 -6.40
N ALA A 90 5.36 -2.14 -5.95
CA ALA A 90 4.71 -1.68 -4.72
C ALA A 90 3.18 -1.82 -4.81
N ALA A 91 2.57 -1.45 -5.93
CA ALA A 91 1.13 -1.57 -6.13
C ALA A 91 0.66 -3.04 -6.06
N SER A 92 1.39 -3.95 -6.70
CA SER A 92 1.11 -5.39 -6.62
C SER A 92 1.25 -5.92 -5.20
N LEU A 93 2.28 -5.51 -4.45
CA LEU A 93 2.44 -5.87 -3.04
C LEU A 93 1.24 -5.40 -2.20
N PHE A 94 0.76 -4.16 -2.40
CA PHE A 94 -0.41 -3.67 -1.67
C PHE A 94 -1.69 -4.46 -2.00
N ILE A 95 -1.86 -4.94 -3.24
CA ILE A 95 -2.99 -5.83 -3.58
C ILE A 95 -2.88 -7.15 -2.82
N VAL A 96 -1.70 -7.79 -2.84
CA VAL A 96 -1.48 -9.05 -2.13
C VAL A 96 -1.73 -8.88 -0.63
N VAL A 97 -1.18 -7.82 -0.04
CA VAL A 97 -1.40 -7.46 1.36
C VAL A 97 -2.89 -7.26 1.65
N ALA A 98 -3.63 -6.54 0.80
CA ALA A 98 -5.06 -6.32 1.00
C ALA A 98 -5.86 -7.63 0.97
N ILE A 99 -5.56 -8.54 0.04
CA ILE A 99 -6.24 -9.85 -0.02
C ILE A 99 -5.97 -10.67 1.25
N ILE A 100 -4.70 -10.74 1.70
CA ILE A 100 -4.34 -11.48 2.92
C ILE A 100 -5.00 -10.84 4.15
N SER A 101 -5.18 -9.52 4.14
CA SER A 101 -5.77 -8.76 5.25
C SER A 101 -7.21 -9.15 5.58
N LEU A 102 -7.95 -9.76 4.64
CA LEU A 102 -9.28 -10.34 4.89
C LEU A 102 -9.22 -11.45 5.95
N PHE A 103 -8.16 -12.28 5.91
CA PHE A 103 -8.02 -13.43 6.79
C PHE A 103 -7.47 -13.07 8.18
N VAL A 104 -6.81 -11.93 8.30
CA VAL A 104 -6.25 -11.44 9.58
C VAL A 104 -7.09 -10.32 10.21
N SER A 105 -8.29 -10.06 9.68
CA SER A 105 -9.24 -9.06 10.18
C SER A 105 -8.71 -7.61 10.17
N ASN A 106 -7.72 -7.30 9.33
CA ASN A 106 -7.13 -5.96 9.21
C ASN A 106 -7.87 -5.10 8.18
N LEU A 107 -9.20 -5.00 8.33
CA LEU A 107 -10.09 -4.53 7.27
C LEU A 107 -9.94 -3.04 6.96
N VAL A 108 -9.64 -2.22 7.97
CA VAL A 108 -9.50 -0.77 7.73
C VAL A 108 -8.21 -0.47 6.97
N ALA A 109 -7.09 -1.07 7.37
CA ALA A 109 -5.84 -0.93 6.63
C ALA A 109 -5.94 -1.57 5.24
N MET A 110 -6.64 -2.70 5.10
CA MET A 110 -6.92 -3.34 3.81
C MET A 110 -7.52 -2.37 2.80
N VAL A 111 -8.60 -1.67 3.17
CA VAL A 111 -9.28 -0.72 2.26
C VAL A 111 -8.32 0.40 1.85
N LEU A 112 -7.53 0.91 2.79
CA LEU A 112 -6.55 1.97 2.51
C LEU A 112 -5.42 1.48 1.60
N TRP A 113 -4.89 0.28 1.82
CA TRP A 113 -3.88 -0.32 0.94
C TRP A 113 -4.41 -0.57 -0.46
N LEU A 114 -5.68 -0.99 -0.60
CA LEU A 114 -6.33 -1.12 -1.90
C LEU A 114 -6.44 0.22 -2.63
N ILE A 115 -6.86 1.28 -1.93
CA ILE A 115 -6.94 2.65 -2.50
C ILE A 115 -5.55 3.12 -2.95
N VAL A 116 -4.51 2.87 -2.14
CA VAL A 116 -3.13 3.17 -2.49
C VAL A 116 -2.71 2.40 -3.74
N ALA A 117 -2.99 1.10 -3.83
CA ALA A 117 -2.68 0.28 -5.00
C ALA A 117 -3.33 0.82 -6.28
N ILE A 118 -4.64 1.13 -6.24
CA ILE A 118 -5.38 1.70 -7.39
C ILE A 118 -4.75 3.03 -7.81
N ARG A 119 -4.43 3.92 -6.86
CA ARG A 119 -3.71 5.16 -7.16
C ARG A 119 -2.31 4.89 -7.72
N LEU A 120 -1.63 3.84 -7.27
CA LEU A 120 -0.34 3.41 -7.78
C LEU A 120 -0.40 2.68 -9.14
N PHE A 121 -1.56 2.31 -9.65
CA PHE A 121 -1.72 1.92 -11.06
C PHE A 121 -2.17 3.08 -11.95
N THR A 122 -3.11 3.91 -11.49
CA THR A 122 -3.78 4.94 -12.32
C THR A 122 -2.94 6.16 -12.68
N LYS A 123 -1.97 6.57 -11.86
CA LYS A 123 -1.06 7.68 -12.23
C LYS A 123 -0.34 7.32 -13.52
N LYS A 124 -0.54 8.16 -14.53
CA LYS A 124 0.25 8.12 -15.76
C LYS A 124 1.72 8.31 -15.39
N LYS A 125 2.61 7.54 -16.02
CA LYS A 125 4.05 7.80 -15.99
C LYS A 125 4.19 9.23 -16.51
N ASN A 126 4.48 10.20 -15.64
CA ASN A 126 4.77 11.55 -16.10
C ASN A 126 5.94 11.39 -17.07
N LYS A 127 5.74 11.70 -18.35
CA LYS A 127 6.81 11.83 -19.35
C LYS A 127 7.73 13.04 -19.06
N ASN A 128 7.78 13.50 -17.80
CA ASN A 128 8.51 14.69 -17.38
C ASN A 128 9.56 14.36 -16.30
N ASP A 129 10.11 13.15 -16.35
CA ASP A 129 11.50 12.86 -15.94
C ASP A 129 12.25 12.34 -17.18
N GLY A 130 12.09 13.08 -18.28
CA GLY A 130 12.66 12.80 -19.59
C GLY A 130 13.36 14.03 -20.18
N THR A 131 14.09 14.80 -19.38
CA THR A 131 15.10 15.75 -19.91
C THR A 131 16.49 15.12 -19.90
N ARG A 132 16.58 13.94 -20.52
CA ARG A 132 17.71 13.49 -21.35
C ARG A 132 17.12 12.66 -22.49
N GLY A 133 16.58 13.38 -23.47
CA GLY A 133 15.99 12.86 -24.69
C GLY A 133 15.68 14.05 -25.58
N GLN A 134 16.74 14.57 -26.21
CA GLN A 134 16.66 15.57 -27.28
C GLN A 134 15.70 15.11 -28.39
N PHE A 135 15.22 16.10 -29.13
CA PHE A 135 14.49 16.02 -30.40
C PHE A 135 12.96 15.87 -30.33
N THR A 136 12.32 17.01 -30.04
CA THR A 136 11.29 17.52 -30.95
C THR A 136 11.65 18.97 -31.26
N LYS A 137 12.39 19.18 -32.36
CA LYS A 137 12.44 20.48 -33.03
C LYS A 137 11.04 20.70 -33.60
N GLU A 138 10.26 21.52 -32.93
CA GLU A 138 9.12 22.17 -33.56
C GLU A 138 9.70 23.21 -34.52
N ASN A 139 9.97 22.77 -35.76
CA ASN A 139 10.23 23.66 -36.88
C ASN A 139 8.93 24.44 -37.13
N SER A 140 8.78 25.61 -36.52
CA SER A 140 7.91 26.64 -37.06
C SER A 140 8.62 27.22 -38.28
N TRP A 141 8.35 26.66 -39.45
CA TRP A 141 8.77 27.26 -40.72
C TRP A 141 8.12 28.64 -40.83
N ASN A 142 8.94 29.69 -40.75
CA ASN A 142 8.52 31.08 -40.90
C ASN A 142 9.04 31.61 -42.25
N PRO A 143 8.22 31.58 -43.32
CA PRO A 143 8.65 32.01 -44.66
C PRO A 143 9.07 33.49 -44.71
N GLU A 144 8.59 34.30 -43.76
CA GLU A 144 8.90 35.73 -43.73
C GLU A 144 10.32 36.05 -43.27
N GLU A 145 10.97 35.15 -42.52
CA GLU A 145 12.37 35.30 -42.10
C GLU A 145 13.33 34.85 -43.22
N GLU A 146 13.05 33.73 -43.90
CA GLU A 146 13.87 33.28 -45.04
C GLU A 146 13.87 34.28 -46.21
N LEU A 147 12.76 34.96 -46.46
CA LEU A 147 12.66 35.97 -47.52
C LEU A 147 13.44 37.25 -47.19
N LYS A 148 13.62 37.57 -45.91
CA LYS A 148 14.42 38.73 -45.48
C LYS A 148 15.91 38.46 -45.61
N ASP A 149 16.35 37.23 -45.31
CA ASP A 149 17.75 36.83 -45.47
C ASP A 149 18.15 36.72 -46.95
N LYS A 150 17.29 36.15 -47.81
CA LYS A 150 17.58 36.09 -49.25
C LYS A 150 17.60 37.46 -49.94
N LYS A 151 16.84 38.44 -49.44
CA LYS A 151 16.84 39.80 -50.00
C LYS A 151 18.13 40.56 -49.71
N ASN A 152 18.88 40.16 -48.68
CA ASN A 152 20.10 40.81 -48.24
C ASN A 152 21.37 40.03 -48.62
N ASP A 153 21.25 38.96 -49.41
CA ASP A 153 22.39 38.16 -49.84
C ASP A 153 23.01 38.77 -51.12
N PRO A 154 24.23 39.34 -51.06
CA PRO A 154 24.87 39.99 -52.20
C PRO A 154 25.38 39.02 -53.28
N TYR A 155 25.14 37.72 -53.14
CA TYR A 155 25.61 36.68 -54.08
C TYR A 155 24.49 35.98 -54.86
N ILE A 156 23.24 36.46 -54.77
CA ILE A 156 22.13 35.97 -55.59
C ILE A 156 22.02 36.85 -56.85
N TYR A 157 22.45 36.32 -58.00
CA TYR A 157 22.29 36.94 -59.32
C TYR A 157 20.95 36.55 -59.97
#